data_AF-D4F5M4-F1
#
_entry.id   AF-D4F5M4-F1
#
_cell.length_a   1.000
_cell.length_b   1.000
_cell.length_c   1.000
_cell.angle_alpha   90.00
_cell.angle_beta   90.00
_cell.angle_gamma   90.00
#
_symmetry.space_group_name_H-M   'P 1'
#
loop_
_entity.id
_entity.type
_entity.pdbx_description
1 polymer ?
#
loop_
_entity_poly.entity_id
_entity_poly.type
_entity_poly.pdbx_seq_one_letter_code
_entity_poly.pdbx_strand_id
1 'polypeptide(L)'
;MSTSEIVEQLHTCFRQLEEALDETDHQLAELSPLQAEVFELPDIEKGQEHDAIQRISVLPASGETAFNLGRQHFRRLFLHHHGQNISSKAAVRLPGVLCYYATLPQRQALQRTIERVNAHKQRLEQIIAVESGLAPEQRFEFVHRQLKGLLTLSAYRALTLLDAPSSIHFGWANKQVINNLTRAEMLNRLDKSLRAGRAVPPYTREQWAQRLLEERDLLMTLPEDVRLK
;
A
#
# COMPACT_ATOMS: atom_id res chain seq x y z
N MET A 1 3.65 -26.19 -2.01
CA MET A 1 2.35 -26.11 -1.31
C MET A 1 1.26 -26.25 -2.34
N SER A 2 0.19 -26.98 -2.01
CA SER A 2 -1.00 -27.03 -2.87
C SER A 2 -1.73 -25.68 -2.85
N THR A 3 -2.49 -25.36 -3.90
CA THR A 3 -3.31 -24.14 -3.93
C THR A 3 -4.29 -24.06 -2.76
N SER A 4 -4.80 -25.20 -2.29
CA SER A 4 -5.69 -25.29 -1.13
C SER A 4 -5.00 -24.86 0.16
N GLU A 5 -3.78 -25.33 0.41
CA GLU A 5 -2.98 -24.93 1.59
C GLU A 5 -2.72 -23.43 1.62
N ILE A 6 -2.40 -22.82 0.47
CA ILE A 6 -2.12 -21.38 0.37
C ILE A 6 -3.37 -20.56 0.71
N VAL A 7 -4.54 -20.99 0.22
CA VAL A 7 -5.82 -20.33 0.51
C VAL A 7 -6.16 -20.43 2.01
N GLU A 8 -5.96 -21.59 2.62
CA GLU A 8 -6.19 -21.78 4.05
C GLU A 8 -5.25 -20.91 4.91
N GLN A 9 -3.96 -20.85 4.54
CA GLN A 9 -2.98 -19.99 5.21
C GLN A 9 -3.33 -18.52 5.04
N LEU A 10 -3.78 -18.10 3.85
CA LEU A 10 -4.23 -16.73 3.58
C LEU A 10 -5.38 -16.35 4.52
N HIS A 11 -6.42 -17.18 4.59
CA HIS A 11 -7.58 -16.91 5.45
C HIS A 11 -7.21 -16.90 6.94
N THR A 12 -6.36 -17.83 7.36
CA THR A 12 -5.91 -17.91 8.76
C THR A 12 -5.08 -16.70 9.14
N CYS A 13 -4.11 -16.33 8.31
CA CYS A 13 -3.28 -15.14 8.51
C CYS A 13 -4.13 -13.86 8.56
N PHE A 14 -5.14 -13.76 7.70
CA PHE A 14 -6.00 -12.58 7.66
C PHE A 14 -6.90 -12.47 8.91
N ARG A 15 -7.51 -13.57 9.37
CA ARG A 15 -8.28 -13.57 10.62
C ARG A 15 -7.42 -13.16 11.82
N GLN A 16 -6.20 -13.71 11.92
CA GLN A 16 -5.26 -13.34 12.98
C GLN A 16 -4.84 -11.87 12.93
N LEU A 17 -4.72 -11.30 11.72
CA LEU A 17 -4.48 -9.88 11.54
C LEU A 17 -5.66 -9.06 12.07
N GLU A 18 -6.90 -9.42 11.74
CA GLU A 18 -8.11 -8.73 12.23
C GLU A 18 -8.21 -8.80 13.76
N GLU A 19 -8.04 -9.98 14.35
CA GLU A 19 -8.03 -10.18 15.80
C GLU A 19 -6.95 -9.32 16.50
N ALA A 20 -5.74 -9.29 15.95
CA ALA A 20 -4.66 -8.49 16.53
C ALA A 20 -4.88 -6.98 16.39
N LEU A 21 -5.53 -6.53 15.30
CA LEU A 21 -5.92 -5.13 15.12
C LEU A 21 -7.01 -4.72 16.12
N ASP A 22 -7.97 -5.60 16.37
CA ASP A 22 -9.04 -5.38 17.35
C ASP A 22 -8.48 -5.36 18.78
N GLU A 23 -7.54 -6.26 19.11
CA GLU A 23 -6.82 -6.22 20.39
C GLU A 23 -6.03 -4.92 20.56
N THR A 24 -5.34 -4.46 19.50
CA THR A 24 -4.61 -3.19 19.51
C THR A 24 -5.56 -2.03 19.80
N ASP A 25 -6.72 -2.00 19.14
CA ASP A 25 -7.74 -0.98 19.33
C ASP A 25 -8.29 -0.97 20.77
N HIS A 26 -8.52 -2.15 21.34
CA HIS A 26 -8.95 -2.29 22.73
C HIS A 26 -7.89 -1.79 23.72
N GLN A 27 -6.63 -2.20 23.56
CA GLN A 27 -5.53 -1.72 24.40
C GLN A 27 -5.37 -0.21 24.32
N LEU A 28 -5.45 0.38 23.13
CA LEU A 28 -5.39 1.84 22.94
C LEU A 28 -6.57 2.56 23.61
N ALA A 29 -7.74 1.94 23.71
CA ALA A 29 -8.90 2.50 24.40
C ALA A 29 -8.72 2.59 25.91
N GLU A 30 -7.94 1.68 26.50
CA GLU A 30 -7.69 1.62 27.94
C GLU A 30 -6.55 2.54 28.40
N LEU A 31 -5.70 3.00 27.47
CA LEU A 31 -4.62 3.93 27.79
C LEU A 31 -5.17 5.33 28.06
N SER A 32 -4.46 6.07 28.92
CA SER A 32 -4.82 7.47 29.20
C SER A 32 -4.44 8.35 28.01
N PRO A 33 -5.41 9.03 27.35
CA PRO A 33 -5.11 9.91 26.23
C PRO A 33 -4.35 11.15 26.71
N LEU A 34 -3.33 11.58 25.95
CA LEU A 34 -2.60 12.83 26.21
C LEU A 34 -2.93 13.89 25.17
N GLN A 35 -2.63 13.61 23.90
CA GLN A 35 -2.83 14.52 22.79
C GLN A 35 -3.03 13.71 21.52
N ALA A 36 -3.88 14.19 20.62
CA ALA A 36 -4.02 13.61 19.30
C ALA A 36 -4.24 14.72 18.29
N GLU A 37 -3.55 14.61 17.17
CA GLU A 37 -3.65 15.51 16.02
C GLU A 37 -3.61 14.66 14.76
N VAL A 38 -4.68 14.70 13.98
CA VAL A 38 -4.76 14.01 12.68
C VAL A 38 -5.28 14.98 11.63
N PHE A 39 -4.93 14.75 10.38
CA PHE A 39 -5.30 15.61 9.27
C PHE A 39 -6.01 14.79 8.22
N GLU A 40 -7.31 14.98 8.10
CA GLU A 40 -8.10 14.34 7.06
C GLU A 40 -7.76 14.97 5.70
N LEU A 41 -7.50 14.11 4.72
CA LEU A 41 -7.31 14.50 3.32
C LEU A 41 -8.64 14.38 2.57
N PRO A 42 -8.84 15.17 1.50
CA PRO A 42 -10.01 15.02 0.65
C PRO A 42 -9.99 13.64 -0.01
N ASP A 43 -11.18 13.06 -0.16
CA ASP A 43 -11.35 11.85 -0.95
C ASP A 43 -11.04 12.12 -2.43
N ILE A 44 -10.50 11.11 -3.10
CA ILE A 44 -10.30 11.14 -4.56
C ILE A 44 -11.39 10.29 -5.18
N GLU A 45 -12.20 10.90 -6.04
CA GLU A 45 -13.27 10.18 -6.74
C GLU A 45 -12.71 9.28 -7.85
N LYS A 46 -13.45 8.22 -8.18
CA LYS A 46 -13.13 7.35 -9.31
C LYS A 46 -13.09 8.15 -10.61
N GLY A 47 -12.02 7.98 -11.38
CA GLY A 47 -11.77 8.71 -12.62
C GLY A 47 -10.89 9.95 -12.45
N GLN A 48 -10.74 10.46 -11.23
CA GLN A 48 -9.88 11.62 -10.92
C GLN A 48 -8.49 11.21 -10.42
N GLU A 49 -8.13 9.91 -10.46
CA GLU A 49 -6.86 9.42 -9.90
C GLU A 49 -5.62 9.96 -10.61
N HIS A 50 -5.79 10.48 -11.82
CA HIS A 50 -4.72 10.99 -12.67
C HIS A 50 -4.68 12.51 -12.73
N ASP A 51 -5.59 13.19 -12.04
CA ASP A 51 -5.64 14.64 -12.02
C ASP A 51 -4.41 15.21 -11.31
N ALA A 52 -3.90 16.33 -11.84
CA ALA A 52 -2.73 16.98 -11.26
C ALA A 52 -3.08 17.59 -9.89
N ILE A 53 -2.40 17.13 -8.85
CA ILE A 53 -2.58 17.66 -7.49
C ILE A 53 -1.74 18.93 -7.32
N GLN A 54 -2.39 20.09 -7.40
CA GLN A 54 -1.74 21.39 -7.16
C GLN A 54 -1.87 21.87 -5.71
N ARG A 55 -2.96 21.48 -5.04
CA ARG A 55 -3.27 21.84 -3.66
C ARG A 55 -4.04 20.71 -2.99
N ILE A 56 -3.72 20.45 -1.73
CA ILE A 56 -4.48 19.53 -0.87
C ILE A 56 -4.99 20.33 0.31
N SER A 57 -6.30 20.48 0.43
CA SER A 57 -6.94 21.12 1.58
C SER A 57 -7.08 20.08 2.70
N VAL A 58 -6.39 20.29 3.81
CA VAL A 58 -6.44 19.38 4.96
C VAL A 58 -7.46 19.86 5.99
N LEU A 59 -8.21 18.93 6.58
CA LEU A 59 -9.08 19.20 7.72
C LEU A 59 -8.41 18.65 8.99
N PRO A 60 -7.87 19.51 9.87
CA PRO A 60 -7.30 19.04 11.13
C PRO A 60 -8.42 18.59 12.08
N ALA A 61 -8.17 17.50 12.79
CA ALA A 61 -8.97 17.04 13.91
C ALA A 61 -8.04 16.81 15.10
N SER A 62 -8.51 17.18 16.29
CA SER A 62 -7.77 17.10 17.55
C SER A 62 -8.57 16.39 18.63
N GLY A 63 -7.89 15.98 19.72
CA GLY A 63 -8.55 15.43 20.92
C GLY A 63 -9.30 14.11 20.64
N GLU A 64 -10.48 13.95 21.23
CA GLU A 64 -11.26 12.70 21.14
C GLU A 64 -11.63 12.34 19.69
N THR A 65 -11.99 13.33 18.87
CA THR A 65 -12.28 13.12 17.44
C THR A 65 -11.07 12.54 16.72
N ALA A 66 -9.86 13.06 16.99
CA ALA A 66 -8.63 12.55 16.40
C ALA A 66 -8.31 11.12 16.85
N PHE A 67 -8.49 10.81 18.14
CA PHE A 67 -8.34 9.45 18.65
C PHE A 67 -9.29 8.46 17.96
N ASN A 68 -10.56 8.82 17.84
CA ASN A 68 -11.56 7.97 17.19
C ASN A 68 -11.25 7.75 15.71
N LEU A 69 -10.92 8.82 14.98
CA LEU A 69 -10.54 8.74 13.57
C LEU A 69 -9.29 7.88 13.38
N GLY A 70 -8.23 8.13 14.16
CA GLY A 70 -6.97 7.40 14.07
C GLY A 70 -7.11 5.91 14.41
N ARG A 71 -7.87 5.59 15.47
CA ARG A 71 -8.17 4.21 15.88
C ARG A 71 -8.98 3.45 14.83
N GLN A 72 -9.99 4.10 14.25
CA GLN A 72 -10.77 3.50 13.17
C GLN A 72 -9.91 3.29 11.90
N HIS A 73 -9.02 4.23 11.58
CA HIS A 73 -8.32 4.27 10.30
C HIS A 73 -7.46 3.03 10.03
N PHE A 74 -6.73 2.51 11.01
CA PHE A 74 -5.87 1.34 10.79
C PHE A 74 -6.64 0.02 10.60
N ARG A 75 -7.94 0.00 10.92
CA ARG A 75 -8.86 -1.13 10.67
C ARG A 75 -9.60 -0.99 9.33
N ARG A 76 -9.41 0.12 8.59
CA ARG A 76 -10.04 0.34 7.28
C ARG A 76 -9.33 -0.48 6.18
N LEU A 77 -9.60 -1.79 6.16
CA LEU A 77 -8.96 -2.73 5.24
C LEU A 77 -9.76 -3.03 3.97
N PHE A 78 -11.06 -2.72 3.93
CA PHE A 78 -11.94 -3.09 2.82
C PHE A 78 -12.59 -1.90 2.12
N LEU A 79 -12.92 -2.08 0.85
CA LEU A 79 -13.60 -1.10 0.01
C LEU A 79 -14.92 -0.58 0.61
N HIS A 80 -15.69 -1.45 1.27
CA HIS A 80 -16.99 -1.07 1.84
C HIS A 80 -16.87 -0.15 3.08
N HIS A 81 -15.67 0.05 3.60
CA HIS A 81 -15.41 1.09 4.61
C HIS A 81 -15.37 2.50 4.02
N HIS A 82 -15.44 2.62 2.69
CA HIS A 82 -15.37 3.88 1.94
C HIS A 82 -16.65 4.09 1.13
N GLY A 83 -16.95 5.34 0.79
CA GLY A 83 -18.03 5.68 -0.13
C GLY A 83 -17.85 5.03 -1.51
N GLN A 84 -18.95 4.63 -2.15
CA GLN A 84 -18.90 3.88 -3.42
C GLN A 84 -18.23 4.65 -4.57
N ASN A 85 -18.24 5.99 -4.53
CA ASN A 85 -17.62 6.85 -5.53
C ASN A 85 -16.13 7.13 -5.27
N ILE A 86 -15.62 6.72 -4.11
CA ILE A 86 -14.21 6.91 -3.74
C ILE A 86 -13.35 5.91 -4.50
N SER A 87 -12.20 6.37 -4.99
CA SER A 87 -11.23 5.54 -5.69
C SER A 87 -10.68 4.43 -4.80
N SER A 88 -10.56 3.24 -5.38
CA SER A 88 -9.84 2.10 -4.79
C SER A 88 -8.36 2.06 -5.13
N LYS A 89 -7.92 2.92 -6.05
CA LYS A 89 -6.54 3.02 -6.53
C LYS A 89 -5.77 4.08 -5.76
N ALA A 90 -6.41 5.21 -5.45
CA ALA A 90 -5.83 6.22 -4.59
C ALA A 90 -5.89 5.75 -3.12
N ALA A 91 -4.77 5.83 -2.41
CA ALA A 91 -4.73 5.45 -1.00
C ALA A 91 -5.43 6.51 -0.14
N VAL A 92 -6.42 6.09 0.66
CA VAL A 92 -7.00 6.93 1.71
C VAL A 92 -5.99 7.09 2.84
N ARG A 93 -5.66 8.32 3.20
CA ARG A 93 -4.58 8.64 4.14
C ARG A 93 -5.12 9.51 5.29
N LEU A 94 -4.65 9.21 6.49
CA LEU A 94 -4.86 10.02 7.69
C LEU A 94 -3.51 10.23 8.40
N PRO A 95 -2.66 11.16 7.93
CA PRO A 95 -1.45 11.55 8.65
C PRO A 95 -1.81 12.17 10.00
N GLY A 96 -0.96 11.94 10.99
CA GLY A 96 -1.18 12.43 12.34
C GLY A 96 -0.46 11.59 13.37
N VAL A 97 -0.72 11.87 14.64
CA VAL A 97 -0.22 11.13 15.79
C VAL A 97 -1.29 11.02 16.87
N LEU A 98 -1.32 9.87 17.53
CA LEU A 98 -2.08 9.63 18.76
C LEU A 98 -1.09 9.41 19.90
N CYS A 99 -1.08 10.31 20.87
CA CYS A 99 -0.19 10.26 22.02
C CYS A 99 -0.95 9.79 23.27
N TYR A 100 -0.43 8.75 23.90
CA TYR A 100 -0.99 8.16 25.10
C TYR A 100 0.04 8.14 26.22
N TYR A 101 -0.42 8.26 27.45
CA TYR A 101 0.36 7.88 28.61
C TYR A 101 0.20 6.37 28.82
N ALA A 102 1.32 5.70 29.03
CA ALA A 102 1.35 4.27 29.32
C ALA A 102 2.43 3.99 30.36
N THR A 103 2.10 3.14 31.32
CA THR A 103 3.12 2.54 32.20
C THR A 103 4.02 1.59 31.40
N LEU A 104 5.19 1.25 31.95
CA LEU A 104 6.12 0.33 31.29
C LEU A 104 5.46 -1.01 30.90
N PRO A 105 4.67 -1.69 31.76
CA PRO A 105 3.98 -2.93 31.38
C PRO A 105 2.97 -2.74 30.24
N GLN A 106 2.16 -1.68 30.29
CA GLN A 106 1.18 -1.36 29.24
C GLN A 106 1.87 -1.11 27.90
N ARG A 107 2.95 -0.33 27.90
CA ARG A 107 3.76 -0.07 26.72
C ARG A 107 4.34 -1.35 26.12
N GLN A 108 4.91 -2.22 26.95
CA GLN A 108 5.45 -3.52 26.50
C GLN A 108 4.37 -4.47 25.98
N ALA A 109 3.16 -4.42 26.53
CA ALA A 109 2.03 -5.18 26.01
C ALA A 109 1.61 -4.65 24.63
N LEU A 110 1.39 -3.35 24.50
CA LEU A 110 1.02 -2.71 23.23
C LEU A 110 2.09 -2.92 22.14
N GLN A 111 3.37 -2.78 22.49
CA GLN A 111 4.47 -3.02 21.56
C GLN A 111 4.42 -4.44 21.00
N ARG A 112 4.22 -5.46 21.85
CA ARG A 112 4.11 -6.86 21.41
C ARG A 112 2.91 -7.08 20.49
N THR A 113 1.76 -6.48 20.79
CA THR A 113 0.56 -6.59 19.95
C THR A 113 0.78 -5.88 18.60
N ILE A 114 1.40 -4.70 18.57
CA ILE A 114 1.75 -3.98 17.33
C ILE A 114 2.77 -4.76 16.49
N GLU A 115 3.81 -5.32 17.11
CA GLU A 115 4.79 -6.18 16.44
C GLU A 115 4.13 -7.40 15.81
N ARG A 116 3.17 -8.02 16.52
CA ARG A 116 2.38 -9.14 15.99
C ARG A 116 1.50 -8.72 14.81
N VAL A 117 0.83 -7.56 14.88
CA VAL A 117 0.09 -6.99 13.73
C VAL A 117 1.02 -6.85 12.54
N ASN A 118 2.17 -6.20 12.71
CA ASN A 118 3.12 -5.96 11.63
C ASN A 118 3.68 -7.28 11.05
N ALA A 119 3.93 -8.28 11.90
CA ALA A 119 4.32 -9.62 11.45
C ALA A 119 3.23 -10.29 10.60
N HIS A 120 1.95 -10.19 10.99
CA HIS A 120 0.85 -10.72 10.18
C HIS A 120 0.69 -9.96 8.86
N LYS A 121 0.89 -8.64 8.84
CA LYS A 121 0.88 -7.83 7.60
C LYS A 121 1.97 -8.27 6.63
N GLN A 122 3.20 -8.46 7.13
CA GLN A 122 4.32 -8.96 6.34
C GLN A 122 4.09 -10.40 5.86
N ARG A 123 3.54 -11.27 6.73
CA ARG A 123 3.18 -12.65 6.38
C ARG A 123 2.14 -12.67 5.26
N LEU A 124 1.12 -11.83 5.34
CA LEU A 124 0.08 -11.69 4.32
C LEU A 124 0.68 -11.31 2.97
N GLU A 125 1.57 -10.32 2.95
CA GLU A 125 2.31 -9.93 1.74
C GLU A 125 3.16 -11.09 1.19
N GLN A 126 3.88 -11.81 2.06
CA GLN A 126 4.69 -12.97 1.67
C GLN A 126 3.85 -14.10 1.03
N ILE A 127 2.69 -14.41 1.60
CA ILE A 127 1.75 -15.41 1.06
C ILE A 127 1.34 -15.00 -0.36
N ILE A 128 0.95 -13.74 -0.55
CA ILE A 128 0.38 -13.27 -1.81
C ILE A 128 1.46 -13.04 -2.88
N ALA A 129 2.58 -12.42 -2.52
CA ALA A 129 3.59 -11.94 -3.46
C ALA A 129 4.68 -12.99 -3.79
N VAL A 130 4.89 -13.98 -2.93
CA VAL A 130 5.95 -14.98 -3.09
C VAL A 130 5.39 -16.41 -3.10
N GLU A 131 4.73 -16.84 -2.03
CA GLU A 131 4.38 -18.26 -1.85
C GLU A 131 3.24 -18.74 -2.73
N SER A 132 2.36 -17.82 -3.15
CA SER A 132 1.33 -18.11 -4.15
C SER A 132 1.91 -18.58 -5.48
N GLY A 133 3.18 -18.24 -5.77
CA GLY A 133 3.81 -18.47 -7.08
C GLY A 133 3.17 -17.69 -8.22
N LEU A 134 2.22 -16.79 -7.93
CA LEU A 134 1.45 -16.07 -8.94
C LEU A 134 2.25 -14.90 -9.52
N ALA A 135 2.13 -14.74 -10.84
CA ALA A 135 2.59 -13.55 -11.53
C ALA A 135 1.82 -12.32 -11.00
N PRO A 136 2.44 -11.12 -10.95
CA PRO A 136 1.82 -9.90 -10.41
C PRO A 136 0.40 -9.63 -10.96
N GLU A 137 0.17 -9.91 -12.23
CA GLU A 137 -1.09 -9.68 -12.94
C GLU A 137 -2.23 -10.58 -12.44
N GLN A 138 -1.92 -11.73 -11.84
CA GLN A 138 -2.89 -12.71 -11.34
C GLN A 138 -3.23 -12.52 -9.85
N ARG A 139 -2.38 -11.78 -9.12
CA ARG A 139 -2.52 -11.62 -7.66
C ARG A 139 -3.80 -10.91 -7.27
N PHE A 140 -4.21 -9.91 -8.04
CA PHE A 140 -5.44 -9.16 -7.78
C PHE A 140 -6.67 -10.09 -7.78
N GLU A 141 -6.88 -10.85 -8.86
CA GLU A 141 -8.02 -11.76 -8.95
C GLU A 141 -7.97 -12.86 -7.88
N PHE A 142 -6.77 -13.40 -7.61
CA PHE A 142 -6.58 -14.40 -6.56
C PHE A 142 -7.03 -13.88 -5.19
N VAL A 143 -6.52 -12.71 -4.78
CA VAL A 143 -6.87 -12.11 -3.49
C VAL A 143 -8.36 -11.81 -3.42
N HIS A 144 -8.93 -11.16 -4.44
CA HIS A 144 -10.34 -10.74 -4.41
C HIS A 144 -11.33 -11.90 -4.54
N ARG A 145 -10.89 -13.07 -5.02
CA ARG A 145 -11.70 -14.31 -4.96
C ARG A 145 -11.88 -14.80 -3.52
N GLN A 146 -10.84 -14.64 -2.71
CA GLN A 146 -10.78 -15.13 -1.32
C GLN A 146 -11.27 -14.06 -0.31
N LEU A 147 -10.73 -12.85 -0.43
CA LEU A 147 -10.98 -11.69 0.44
C LEU A 147 -11.61 -10.57 -0.40
N LYS A 148 -12.92 -10.67 -0.62
CA LYS A 148 -13.66 -9.76 -1.51
C LYS A 148 -13.55 -8.30 -1.06
N GLY A 149 -12.96 -7.48 -1.92
CA GLY A 149 -12.86 -6.04 -1.72
C GLY A 149 -11.79 -5.61 -0.74
N LEU A 150 -10.81 -6.48 -0.45
CA LEU A 150 -9.64 -6.13 0.34
C LEU A 150 -8.82 -5.03 -0.38
N LEU A 151 -8.42 -4.01 0.37
CA LEU A 151 -7.44 -3.02 -0.04
C LEU A 151 -6.05 -3.53 0.37
N THR A 152 -5.38 -4.25 -0.54
CA THR A 152 -4.10 -4.94 -0.25
C THR A 152 -3.02 -4.02 0.31
N LEU A 153 -2.88 -2.80 -0.22
CA LEU A 153 -1.91 -1.83 0.31
C LEU A 153 -2.24 -1.35 1.73
N SER A 154 -3.53 -1.20 2.08
CA SER A 154 -3.94 -0.90 3.46
C SER A 154 -3.66 -2.08 4.39
N ALA A 155 -3.86 -3.31 3.89
CA ALA A 155 -3.53 -4.53 4.62
C ALA A 155 -2.03 -4.64 4.89
N TYR A 156 -1.16 -4.26 3.95
CA TYR A 156 0.30 -4.36 4.12
C TYR A 156 0.91 -3.21 4.94
N ARG A 157 0.30 -2.02 4.94
CA ARG A 157 0.86 -0.85 5.62
C ARG A 157 0.98 -1.11 7.13
N ALA A 158 2.22 -1.03 7.62
CA ALA A 158 2.57 -1.28 9.02
C ALA A 158 2.07 -0.17 9.96
N LEU A 159 1.84 -0.54 11.22
CA LEU A 159 1.63 0.39 12.33
C LEU A 159 2.97 0.83 12.88
N THR A 160 3.13 2.13 13.10
CA THR A 160 4.35 2.72 13.65
C THR A 160 4.11 3.11 15.10
N LEU A 161 4.87 2.53 16.02
CA LEU A 161 4.92 2.93 17.42
C LEU A 161 6.17 3.81 17.64
N LEU A 162 5.99 4.96 18.27
CA LEU A 162 7.09 5.86 18.64
C LEU A 162 7.25 5.84 20.15
N ASP A 163 8.48 5.66 20.63
CA ASP A 163 8.78 5.68 22.05
C ASP A 163 9.19 7.08 22.51
N ALA A 164 8.35 7.69 23.36
CA ALA A 164 8.56 9.01 23.98
C ALA A 164 9.17 10.08 23.04
N PRO A 165 8.56 10.37 21.87
CA PRO A 165 9.10 11.38 20.95
C PRO A 165 9.06 12.77 21.58
N SER A 166 10.14 13.54 21.43
CA SER A 166 10.22 14.92 21.94
C SER A 166 9.48 15.94 21.07
N SER A 167 9.45 15.72 19.75
CA SER A 167 8.74 16.58 18.80
C SER A 167 8.34 15.78 17.56
N ILE A 168 7.22 16.17 16.95
CA ILE A 168 6.68 15.56 15.73
C ILE A 168 6.27 16.69 14.79
N HIS A 169 6.67 16.58 13.53
CA HIS A 169 6.35 17.53 12.48
C HIS A 169 5.76 16.79 11.28
N PHE A 170 4.84 17.44 10.58
CA PHE A 170 4.18 16.89 9.39
C PHE A 170 4.44 17.80 8.19
N GLY A 171 4.57 17.21 7.01
CA GLY A 171 4.82 17.93 5.77
C GLY A 171 4.62 17.06 4.54
N TRP A 172 4.73 17.70 3.38
CA TRP A 172 4.59 17.03 2.08
C TRP A 172 5.96 16.68 1.50
N ALA A 173 6.02 15.57 0.77
CA ALA A 173 7.23 15.15 0.07
C ALA A 173 6.90 14.72 -1.36
N ASN A 174 7.67 15.24 -2.32
CA ASN A 174 7.62 14.82 -3.73
C ASN A 174 8.79 13.88 -4.00
N LYS A 175 8.53 12.57 -3.99
CA LYS A 175 9.53 11.53 -4.21
C LYS A 175 9.39 10.95 -5.61
N GLN A 176 10.52 10.65 -6.25
CA GLN A 176 10.58 9.95 -7.53
C GLN A 176 10.87 8.46 -7.27
N VAL A 177 10.20 7.58 -8.02
CA VAL A 177 10.57 6.15 -8.07
C VAL A 177 11.72 6.03 -9.06
N ILE A 178 12.90 5.66 -8.57
CA ILE A 178 14.11 5.48 -9.38
C ILE A 178 14.38 3.98 -9.46
N ASN A 179 14.28 3.41 -10.66
CA ASN A 179 14.55 2.00 -10.92
C ASN A 179 15.76 1.89 -11.84
N ASN A 180 16.91 1.55 -11.28
CA ASN A 180 18.09 1.29 -12.10
C ASN A 180 17.86 0.02 -12.93
N LEU A 181 18.17 0.11 -14.22
CA LEU A 181 17.99 -0.96 -15.19
C LEU A 181 19.26 -1.17 -15.99
N THR A 182 19.52 -2.42 -16.32
CA THR A 182 20.54 -2.78 -17.31
C THR A 182 19.97 -2.67 -18.72
N ARG A 183 20.84 -2.52 -19.72
CA ARG A 183 20.45 -2.56 -21.14
C ARG A 183 19.71 -3.86 -21.47
N ALA A 184 20.20 -5.00 -20.95
CA ALA A 184 19.62 -6.32 -21.19
C ALA A 184 18.18 -6.44 -20.65
N GLU A 185 17.92 -5.93 -19.44
CA GLU A 185 16.56 -5.93 -18.87
C GLU A 185 15.59 -5.06 -19.69
N MET A 186 16.05 -3.90 -20.16
CA MET A 186 15.21 -3.02 -20.97
C MET A 186 14.89 -3.64 -22.34
N LEU A 187 15.88 -4.26 -23.01
CA LEU A 187 15.66 -5.00 -24.26
C LEU A 187 14.65 -6.13 -24.07
N ASN A 188 14.75 -6.90 -22.99
CA ASN A 188 13.78 -7.97 -22.68
C ASN A 188 12.36 -7.42 -22.47
N ARG A 189 12.21 -6.23 -21.85
CA ARG A 189 10.89 -5.57 -21.73
C ARG A 189 10.32 -5.18 -23.09
N LEU A 190 11.13 -4.62 -23.97
CA LEU A 190 10.72 -4.26 -25.32
C LEU A 190 10.32 -5.50 -26.13
N ASP A 191 11.10 -6.58 -26.07
CA ASP A 191 10.80 -7.84 -26.75
C ASP A 191 9.50 -8.47 -26.23
N LYS A 192 9.28 -8.43 -24.91
CA LYS A 192 8.01 -8.88 -24.31
C LYS A 192 6.83 -8.03 -24.81
N SER A 193 7.03 -6.72 -24.96
CA SER A 193 6.00 -5.81 -25.48
C SER A 193 5.67 -6.09 -26.96
N LEU A 194 6.70 -6.28 -27.79
CA LEU A 194 6.56 -6.63 -29.21
C LEU A 194 5.80 -7.94 -29.40
N ARG A 195 6.18 -8.99 -28.65
CA ARG A 195 5.50 -10.30 -28.69
C ARG A 195 4.04 -10.22 -28.27
N ALA A 196 3.72 -9.35 -27.31
CA ALA A 196 2.34 -9.13 -26.87
C ALA A 196 1.45 -8.48 -27.94
N GLY A 197 2.03 -7.80 -28.94
CA GLY A 197 1.30 -7.29 -30.09
C GLY A 197 0.18 -6.30 -29.75
N ARG A 198 0.34 -5.52 -28.68
CA ARG A 198 -0.67 -4.57 -28.21
C ARG A 198 -0.74 -3.35 -29.14
N ALA A 199 -1.94 -2.77 -29.26
CA ALA A 199 -2.12 -1.43 -29.80
C ALA A 199 -2.23 -0.44 -28.64
N VAL A 200 -1.57 0.71 -28.75
CA VAL A 200 -1.59 1.76 -27.73
C VAL A 200 -2.10 3.04 -28.40
N PRO A 201 -3.27 3.56 -28.00
CA PRO A 201 -3.80 4.81 -28.54
C PRO A 201 -2.78 5.95 -28.41
N PRO A 202 -2.59 6.81 -29.44
CA PRO A 202 -3.40 6.90 -30.67
C PRO A 202 -2.93 5.98 -31.83
N TYR A 203 -1.98 5.07 -31.60
CA TYR A 203 -1.33 4.29 -32.67
C TYR A 203 -2.02 2.96 -32.98
N THR A 204 -1.95 2.53 -34.24
CA THR A 204 -2.31 1.15 -34.63
C THR A 204 -1.28 0.15 -34.11
N ARG A 205 -1.63 -1.14 -34.20
CA ARG A 205 -0.71 -2.23 -33.82
C ARG A 205 0.60 -2.18 -34.62
N GLU A 206 0.56 -1.97 -35.94
CA GLU A 206 1.79 -1.89 -36.73
C GLU A 206 2.62 -0.66 -36.36
N GLN A 207 1.97 0.51 -36.23
CA GLN A 207 2.64 1.75 -35.87
C GLN A 207 3.31 1.65 -34.49
N TRP A 208 2.64 1.03 -33.52
CA TRP A 208 3.21 0.80 -32.19
C TRP A 208 4.38 -0.18 -32.22
N ALA A 209 4.25 -1.28 -32.97
CA ALA A 209 5.34 -2.25 -33.14
C ALA A 209 6.57 -1.62 -33.79
N GLN A 210 6.39 -0.77 -34.80
CA GLN A 210 7.49 -0.05 -35.43
C GLN A 210 8.24 0.85 -34.43
N ARG A 211 7.51 1.62 -33.60
CA ARG A 211 8.12 2.46 -32.56
C ARG A 211 8.93 1.65 -31.55
N LEU A 212 8.42 0.50 -31.12
CA LEU A 212 9.14 -0.39 -30.21
C LEU A 212 10.43 -0.95 -30.84
N LEU A 213 10.43 -1.22 -32.16
CA LEU A 213 11.63 -1.64 -32.88
C LEU A 213 12.66 -0.49 -32.96
N GLU A 214 12.21 0.73 -33.27
CA GLU A 214 13.07 1.93 -33.29
C GLU A 214 13.72 2.18 -31.92
N GLU A 215 12.96 2.06 -30.82
CA GLU A 215 13.48 2.16 -29.45
C GLU A 215 14.48 1.04 -29.12
N ARG A 216 14.22 -0.19 -29.58
CA ARG A 216 15.13 -1.33 -29.38
C ARG A 216 16.44 -1.11 -30.12
N ASP A 217 16.38 -0.68 -31.37
CA ASP A 217 17.57 -0.43 -32.19
C ASP A 217 18.40 0.73 -31.60
N LEU A 218 17.75 1.79 -31.11
CA LEU A 218 18.42 2.86 -30.37
C LEU A 218 19.15 2.33 -29.13
N LEU A 219 18.52 1.48 -28.32
CA LEU A 219 19.17 0.87 -27.15
C LEU A 219 20.36 -0.01 -27.53
N MET A 220 20.30 -0.72 -28.66
CA MET A 220 21.41 -1.55 -29.15
C MET A 220 22.65 -0.73 -29.54
N THR A 221 22.49 0.56 -29.86
CA THR A 221 23.64 1.46 -30.11
C THR A 221 24.41 1.83 -28.84
N LEU A 222 23.80 1.66 -27.67
CA LEU A 222 24.43 2.00 -26.38
C LEU A 222 25.38 0.89 -25.92
N PRO A 223 26.43 1.20 -25.14
CA PRO A 223 27.32 0.21 -24.53
C PRO A 223 26.57 -0.80 -23.65
N GLU A 224 27.12 -2.01 -23.46
CA GLU A 224 26.44 -3.06 -22.68
C GLU A 224 26.32 -2.73 -21.19
N ASP A 225 27.31 -2.02 -20.67
CA ASP A 225 27.45 -1.61 -19.28
C ASP A 225 26.78 -0.26 -18.98
N VAL A 226 26.03 0.30 -19.94
CA VAL A 226 25.30 1.55 -19.75
C VAL A 226 24.30 1.41 -18.59
N ARG A 227 24.31 2.39 -17.69
CA ARG A 227 23.36 2.47 -16.57
C ARG A 227 22.12 3.23 -17.01
N LEU A 228 20.97 2.56 -17.04
CA LEU A 228 19.68 3.16 -17.34
C LEU A 228 18.91 3.40 -16.03
N LYS A 229 18.02 4.40 -16.00
CA LYS A 229 17.16 4.75 -14.86
C LYS A 229 15.83 5.32 -15.33
#